data_AF-K5ZYW3-F1
#
_entry.id   AF-K5ZYW3-F1
#
_cell.length_a   1.000
_cell.length_b   1.000
_cell.length_c   1.000
_cell.angle_alpha   90.00
_cell.angle_beta   90.00
_cell.angle_gamma   90.00
#
_symmetry.space_group_name_H-M   'P 1'
#
loop_
_entity.id
_entity.type
_entity.pdbx_description
1 polymer ?
#
loop_
_entity_poly.entity_id
_entity_poly.type
_entity_poly.pdbx_seq_one_letter_code
_entity_poly.pdbx_strand_id
1 'polypeptide(L)'
;MRVLYIDPASFLAHSNYNRMQIEALCKIADRVDFVFKEGYEKDLNIASDNIVYSIPLRYYKRTKNSLLSRLITIYVYYLIKRNIKLNDYDVILFSYYDEICLFFVKYPLFTYLINHINVSGLPFSRIKRFFYRCVSKRYKQIVLDAESKVYLHSLGVDNVEVVAHGLVKPFYNKSATSVYDQKFKGYSKIIFSPSLTSVDEHVLAFLIADSAFLDYLASNNVLFVLRSQVLKSTCGYIHIIRDVMEKEDYECLFLKSDVIFLPYPRSFQYRTSGVLLEALSNHKKALVSDTSYFRQYQNVGIDIRYFTSNSDVLSSLQTLLSLSSSEVSQSVNDLLALMPDYKFLLNKHDV
;
A
#
# COMPACT_ATOMS: atom_id res chain seq x y z
N MET A 1 -17.65 22.63 -2.08
CA MET A 1 -17.98 21.23 -1.73
C MET A 1 -17.51 20.89 -0.31
N ARG A 2 -18.38 20.30 0.51
CA ARG A 2 -18.07 19.73 1.84
C ARG A 2 -17.92 18.21 1.77
N VAL A 3 -16.81 17.70 2.29
CA VAL A 3 -16.45 16.28 2.25
C VAL A 3 -16.38 15.71 3.67
N LEU A 4 -16.97 14.55 3.89
CA LEU A 4 -16.78 13.74 5.10
C LEU A 4 -15.86 12.56 4.79
N TYR A 5 -14.67 12.51 5.39
CA TYR A 5 -13.72 11.41 5.25
C TYR A 5 -13.77 10.50 6.48
N ILE A 6 -14.10 9.23 6.26
CA ILE A 6 -14.33 8.23 7.30
C ILE A 6 -13.28 7.13 7.19
N ASP A 7 -12.40 7.00 8.20
CA ASP A 7 -11.53 5.84 8.37
C ASP A 7 -11.88 5.11 9.67
N PRO A 8 -12.79 4.13 9.62
CA PRO A 8 -13.20 3.40 10.81
C PRO A 8 -12.13 2.45 11.33
N ALA A 9 -11.09 2.10 10.55
CA ALA A 9 -10.03 1.20 11.00
C ALA A 9 -8.83 1.98 11.56
N SER A 10 -8.49 3.10 10.93
CA SER A 10 -7.41 4.01 11.34
C SER A 10 -6.09 3.27 11.56
N PHE A 11 -5.69 2.44 10.58
CA PHE A 11 -4.44 1.69 10.68
C PHE A 11 -3.24 2.63 10.58
N LEU A 12 -2.27 2.49 11.48
CA LEU A 12 -1.04 3.30 11.45
C LEU A 12 -0.26 3.09 10.14
N ALA A 13 -0.25 1.86 9.62
CA ALA A 13 0.35 1.52 8.33
C ALA A 13 -0.32 2.24 7.14
N HIS A 14 -1.54 2.76 7.30
CA HIS A 14 -2.25 3.54 6.29
C HIS A 14 -2.10 5.06 6.49
N SER A 15 -1.38 5.52 7.52
CA SER A 15 -1.26 6.96 7.82
C SER A 15 -0.68 7.75 6.65
N ASN A 16 0.40 7.28 6.03
CA ASN A 16 1.00 7.93 4.85
C ASN A 16 0.01 8.00 3.68
N TYR A 17 -0.69 6.88 3.41
CA TYR A 17 -1.75 6.85 2.40
C TYR A 17 -2.84 7.88 2.69
N ASN A 18 -3.41 7.85 3.89
CA ASN A 18 -4.49 8.74 4.29
C ASN A 18 -4.08 10.20 4.17
N ARG A 19 -2.86 10.58 4.59
CA ARG A 19 -2.35 11.95 4.41
C ARG A 19 -2.38 12.38 2.94
N MET A 20 -1.92 11.55 2.01
CA MET A 20 -1.90 11.89 0.58
C MET A 20 -3.31 12.06 -0.01
N GLN A 21 -4.25 11.17 0.36
CA GLN A 21 -5.64 11.28 -0.10
C GLN A 21 -6.33 12.52 0.45
N ILE A 22 -6.13 12.81 1.74
CA ILE A 22 -6.68 13.98 2.42
C ILE A 22 -6.09 15.27 1.83
N GLU A 23 -4.77 15.33 1.60
CA GLU A 23 -4.11 16.46 0.93
C GLU A 23 -4.72 16.71 -0.46
N ALA A 24 -5.03 15.67 -1.23
CA ALA A 24 -5.67 15.80 -2.53
C ALA A 24 -7.13 16.31 -2.42
N LEU A 25 -7.88 15.83 -1.43
CA LEU A 25 -9.26 16.30 -1.18
C LEU A 25 -9.31 17.76 -0.73
N CYS A 26 -8.40 18.18 0.14
CA CYS A 26 -8.31 19.57 0.62
C CYS A 26 -7.99 20.58 -0.50
N LYS A 27 -7.43 20.12 -1.65
CA LYS A 27 -7.21 20.99 -2.81
C LYS A 27 -8.49 21.32 -3.60
N ILE A 28 -9.55 20.53 -3.43
CA ILE A 28 -10.78 20.68 -4.21
C ILE A 28 -12.03 20.93 -3.36
N ALA A 29 -11.95 20.70 -2.05
CA ALA A 29 -13.05 20.86 -1.11
C ALA A 29 -12.87 22.15 -0.30
N ASP A 30 -13.97 22.86 -0.04
CA ASP A 30 -13.96 24.04 0.84
C ASP A 30 -13.72 23.62 2.29
N ARG A 31 -14.16 22.40 2.63
CA ARG A 31 -14.04 21.82 3.96
C ARG A 31 -14.00 20.30 3.88
N VAL A 32 -13.06 19.71 4.60
CA VAL A 32 -12.98 18.27 4.84
C VAL A 32 -13.13 18.05 6.34
N ASP A 33 -14.18 17.32 6.72
CA ASP A 33 -14.42 16.87 8.09
C ASP A 33 -14.10 15.37 8.19
N PHE A 34 -13.76 14.91 9.40
CA PHE A 34 -13.15 13.61 9.60
C PHE A 34 -13.85 12.77 10.67
N VAL A 35 -13.84 11.47 10.45
CA VAL A 35 -14.27 10.45 11.41
C VAL A 35 -13.19 9.40 11.53
N PHE A 36 -12.54 9.36 12.69
CA PHE A 36 -11.44 8.46 12.96
C PHE A 36 -11.60 7.73 14.28
N LYS A 37 -10.80 6.68 14.46
CA LYS A 37 -10.46 6.17 15.78
C LYS A 37 -9.86 7.30 16.61
N GLU A 38 -10.30 7.38 17.87
CA GLU A 38 -9.76 8.31 18.85
C GLU A 38 -8.22 8.30 18.89
N GLY A 39 -7.62 9.48 18.70
CA GLY A 39 -6.18 9.72 18.74
C GLY A 39 -5.48 9.65 17.38
N TYR A 40 -6.12 9.12 16.34
CA TYR A 40 -5.51 8.96 15.01
C TYR A 40 -5.28 10.30 14.29
N GLU A 41 -6.04 11.34 14.65
CA GLU A 41 -5.86 12.70 14.13
C GLU A 41 -4.45 13.24 14.39
N LYS A 42 -3.83 12.84 15.51
CA LYS A 42 -2.46 13.22 15.86
C LYS A 42 -1.45 12.61 14.90
N ASP A 43 -1.65 11.37 14.50
CA ASP A 43 -0.78 10.70 13.53
C ASP A 43 -0.86 11.40 12.17
N LEU A 44 -2.04 11.89 11.79
CA LEU A 44 -2.25 12.58 10.51
C LEU A 44 -1.93 14.08 10.55
N ASN A 45 -1.62 14.65 11.72
CA ASN A 45 -1.48 16.09 11.95
C ASN A 45 -2.72 16.88 11.51
N ILE A 46 -3.91 16.37 11.86
CA ILE A 46 -5.21 16.97 11.57
C ILE A 46 -5.68 17.75 12.79
N ALA A 47 -6.18 18.96 12.55
CA ALA A 47 -6.70 19.82 13.61
C ALA A 47 -8.01 19.24 14.19
N SER A 48 -8.15 19.32 15.52
CA SER A 48 -9.26 18.67 16.23
C SER A 48 -10.64 19.23 15.87
N ASP A 49 -10.71 20.47 15.38
CA ASP A 49 -11.95 21.13 14.92
C ASP A 49 -12.51 20.52 13.64
N ASN A 50 -11.68 19.83 12.85
CA ASN A 50 -12.14 19.05 11.70
C ASN A 50 -12.65 17.64 12.08
N ILE A 51 -12.48 17.20 13.33
CA ILE A 51 -12.95 15.88 13.78
C ILE A 51 -14.41 15.98 14.26
N VAL A 52 -15.33 15.53 13.42
CA VAL A 52 -16.77 15.61 13.72
C VAL A 52 -17.29 14.43 14.53
N TYR A 53 -16.54 13.31 14.53
CA TYR A 53 -16.80 12.18 15.42
C TYR A 53 -15.53 11.38 15.68
N SER A 54 -15.24 11.14 16.95
CA SER A 54 -14.15 10.28 17.40
C SER A 54 -14.69 8.93 17.82
N ILE A 55 -14.29 7.85 17.14
CA ILE A 55 -14.73 6.48 17.42
C ILE A 55 -13.98 5.99 18.67
N PRO A 56 -14.69 5.66 19.76
CA PRO A 56 -14.06 5.31 21.04
C PRO A 56 -13.12 4.10 20.95
N LEU A 57 -11.98 4.17 21.64
CA LEU A 57 -10.95 3.10 21.67
C LEU A 57 -11.48 1.73 22.08
N ARG A 58 -12.55 1.68 22.89
CA ARG A 58 -13.14 0.42 23.38
C ARG A 58 -13.58 -0.54 22.27
N TYR A 59 -13.90 -0.05 21.07
CA TYR A 59 -14.32 -0.87 19.93
C TYR A 59 -13.16 -1.52 19.16
N TYR A 60 -11.92 -1.12 19.47
CA TYR A 60 -10.72 -1.63 18.82
C TYR A 60 -9.98 -2.70 19.64
N LYS A 61 -10.59 -3.15 20.76
CA LYS A 61 -10.06 -4.26 21.54
C LYS A 61 -10.05 -5.53 20.67
N ARG A 62 -8.87 -6.15 20.55
CA ARG A 62 -8.69 -7.35 19.71
C ARG A 62 -9.58 -8.48 20.23
N THR A 63 -10.35 -9.08 19.32
CA THR A 63 -11.08 -10.32 19.55
C THR A 63 -10.61 -11.37 18.56
N LYS A 64 -10.49 -12.62 19.01
CA LYS A 64 -10.19 -13.77 18.13
C LYS A 64 -11.43 -14.23 17.35
N ASN A 65 -12.63 -13.78 17.74
CA ASN A 65 -13.89 -14.17 17.12
C ASN A 65 -14.24 -13.25 15.94
N SER A 66 -14.19 -13.81 14.74
CA SER A 66 -14.44 -13.08 13.48
C SER A 66 -15.87 -12.56 13.35
N LEU A 67 -16.87 -13.28 13.86
CA LEU A 67 -18.27 -12.84 13.84
C LEU A 67 -18.48 -11.65 14.79
N LEU A 68 -17.95 -11.75 16.01
CA LEU A 68 -18.03 -10.66 16.98
C LEU A 68 -17.33 -9.39 16.45
N SER A 69 -16.18 -9.53 15.79
CA SER A 69 -15.49 -8.41 15.14
C SER A 69 -16.36 -7.71 14.08
N ARG A 70 -17.12 -8.47 13.28
CA ARG A 70 -18.07 -7.89 12.33
C ARG A 70 -19.26 -7.20 13.00
N LEU A 71 -19.82 -7.79 14.06
CA LEU A 71 -20.90 -7.15 14.82
C LEU A 71 -20.45 -5.82 15.44
N ILE A 72 -19.23 -5.77 15.99
CA ILE A 72 -18.63 -4.51 16.48
C ILE A 72 -18.48 -3.51 15.34
N THR A 73 -18.01 -3.94 14.16
CA THR A 73 -17.84 -3.07 12.99
C THR A 73 -19.17 -2.51 12.49
N ILE A 74 -20.21 -3.34 12.40
CA ILE A 74 -21.59 -2.90 12.09
C ILE A 74 -22.06 -1.86 13.10
N TYR A 75 -21.80 -2.09 14.39
CA TYR A 75 -22.19 -1.14 15.42
C TYR A 75 -21.42 0.18 15.33
N VAL A 76 -20.12 0.16 15.03
CA VAL A 76 -19.32 1.36 14.76
C VAL A 76 -19.91 2.14 13.58
N TYR A 77 -20.23 1.47 12.47
CA TYR A 77 -20.87 2.13 11.33
C TYR A 77 -22.23 2.74 11.72
N TYR A 78 -23.01 2.07 12.55
CA TYR A 78 -24.27 2.61 13.05
C TYR A 78 -24.06 3.85 13.92
N LEU A 79 -23.05 3.84 14.81
CA LEU A 79 -22.70 4.98 15.65
C LEU A 79 -22.31 6.20 14.82
N ILE A 80 -21.46 6.03 13.81
CA ILE A 80 -21.06 7.11 12.90
C ILE A 80 -22.31 7.73 12.25
N LYS A 81 -23.18 6.89 11.68
CA LYS A 81 -24.43 7.33 11.04
C LYS A 81 -25.39 8.05 12.01
N ARG A 82 -25.44 7.62 13.27
CA ARG A 82 -26.31 8.20 14.30
C ARG A 82 -25.81 9.55 14.81
N ASN A 83 -24.50 9.72 14.96
CA ASN A 83 -23.90 10.89 15.60
C ASN A 83 -23.58 12.03 14.62
N ILE A 84 -23.70 11.78 13.32
CA ILE A 84 -23.37 12.77 12.28
C ILE A 84 -24.58 13.01 11.39
N LYS A 85 -24.87 14.29 11.12
CA LYS A 85 -25.83 14.70 10.08
C LYS A 85 -25.22 14.50 8.70
N LEU A 86 -25.27 13.26 8.21
CA LEU A 86 -24.61 12.87 6.95
C LEU A 86 -25.09 13.64 5.71
N ASN A 87 -26.30 14.22 5.75
CA ASN A 87 -26.85 15.03 4.65
C ASN A 87 -26.29 16.46 4.60
N ASP A 88 -25.47 16.88 5.58
CA ASP A 88 -24.79 18.19 5.56
C ASP A 88 -23.54 18.19 4.66
N TYR A 89 -23.25 17.06 4.00
CA TYR A 89 -22.08 16.82 3.15
C TYR A 89 -22.49 16.49 1.72
N ASP A 90 -21.70 16.97 0.76
CA ASP A 90 -21.89 16.67 -0.67
C ASP A 90 -21.28 15.32 -1.08
N VAL A 91 -20.27 14.89 -0.32
CA VAL A 91 -19.50 13.66 -0.53
C VAL A 91 -19.18 13.02 0.82
N ILE A 92 -19.38 11.70 0.90
CA ILE A 92 -18.87 10.88 2.00
C ILE A 92 -17.88 9.89 1.42
N LEU A 93 -16.65 9.85 1.93
CA LEU A 93 -15.60 8.93 1.51
C LEU A 93 -15.27 7.97 2.65
N PHE A 94 -15.39 6.67 2.39
CA PHE A 94 -14.81 5.65 3.26
C PHE A 94 -13.44 5.27 2.73
N SER A 95 -12.39 5.57 3.49
CA SER A 95 -11.04 5.11 3.17
C SER A 95 -10.84 3.64 3.50
N TYR A 96 -11.65 3.07 4.39
CA TYR A 96 -11.64 1.66 4.69
C TYR A 96 -13.04 1.19 5.04
N TYR A 97 -13.44 0.03 4.52
CA TYR A 97 -14.73 -0.57 4.83
C TYR A 97 -14.71 -2.10 4.71
N ASP A 98 -15.60 -2.76 5.44
CA ASP A 98 -15.95 -4.17 5.23
C ASP A 98 -17.29 -4.23 4.48
N GLU A 99 -17.29 -4.84 3.30
CA GLU A 99 -18.43 -4.91 2.39
C GLU A 99 -19.67 -5.60 3.01
N ILE A 100 -19.45 -6.59 3.89
CA ILE A 100 -20.54 -7.30 4.57
C ILE A 100 -21.15 -6.39 5.63
N CYS A 101 -20.31 -5.75 6.44
CA CYS A 101 -20.77 -4.86 7.52
C CYS A 101 -21.49 -3.63 6.97
N LEU A 102 -20.96 -3.02 5.91
CA LEU A 102 -21.52 -1.80 5.32
C LEU A 102 -22.89 -2.04 4.68
N PHE A 103 -23.13 -3.23 4.13
CA PHE A 103 -24.42 -3.64 3.58
C PHE A 103 -25.57 -3.46 4.59
N PHE A 104 -25.32 -3.73 5.89
CA PHE A 104 -26.36 -3.67 6.92
C PHE A 104 -26.69 -2.26 7.41
N VAL A 105 -25.77 -1.29 7.34
CA VAL A 105 -25.97 0.03 7.97
C VAL A 105 -26.47 1.12 7.01
N LYS A 106 -26.25 0.97 5.70
CA LYS A 106 -26.68 1.86 4.61
C LYS A 106 -26.41 3.36 4.86
N TYR A 107 -25.50 3.94 4.08
CA TYR A 107 -25.17 5.36 4.03
C TYR A 107 -25.92 6.07 2.88
N PRO A 108 -25.90 7.41 2.82
CA PRO A 108 -26.46 8.18 1.70
C PRO A 108 -25.89 7.79 0.33
N LEU A 109 -26.59 8.13 -0.76
CA LEU A 109 -26.20 7.73 -2.12
C LEU A 109 -24.91 8.40 -2.61
N PHE A 110 -24.58 9.58 -2.09
CA PHE A 110 -23.34 10.32 -2.39
C PHE A 110 -22.13 9.78 -1.61
N THR A 111 -22.13 8.50 -1.24
CA THR A 111 -21.01 7.81 -0.60
C THR A 111 -20.12 7.12 -1.64
N TYR A 112 -18.82 7.23 -1.41
CA TYR A 112 -17.74 6.67 -2.21
C TYR A 112 -16.88 5.76 -1.34
N LEU A 113 -16.48 4.62 -1.88
CA LEU A 113 -15.78 3.58 -1.13
C LEU A 113 -14.42 3.31 -1.74
N ILE A 114 -13.35 3.59 -1.00
CA ILE A 114 -11.99 3.34 -1.46
C ILE A 114 -11.58 1.90 -1.16
N ASN A 115 -11.12 1.20 -2.21
CA ASN A 115 -10.81 -0.22 -2.18
C ASN A 115 -9.30 -0.43 -1.98
N HIS A 116 -8.90 -0.78 -0.75
CA HIS A 116 -7.50 -1.08 -0.41
C HIS A 116 -7.13 -2.54 -0.64
N ILE A 117 -7.99 -3.43 -0.14
CA ILE A 117 -7.81 -4.89 -0.19
C ILE A 117 -9.13 -5.61 -0.48
N ASN A 118 -10.23 -4.86 -0.62
CA ASN A 118 -11.56 -5.43 -0.83
C ASN A 118 -11.59 -6.25 -2.12
N VAL A 119 -11.03 -5.69 -3.21
CA VAL A 119 -11.01 -6.33 -4.54
C VAL A 119 -10.18 -7.61 -4.52
N SER A 120 -9.03 -7.63 -3.84
CA SER A 120 -8.14 -8.79 -3.77
C SER A 120 -8.79 -10.03 -3.13
N GLY A 121 -9.81 -9.83 -2.28
CA GLY A 121 -10.54 -10.93 -1.62
C GLY A 121 -11.69 -11.52 -2.47
N LEU A 122 -12.16 -10.82 -3.50
CA LEU A 122 -13.33 -11.22 -4.28
C LEU A 122 -13.14 -12.46 -5.16
N PRO A 123 -11.95 -12.73 -5.76
CA PRO A 123 -11.71 -13.97 -6.50
C PRO A 123 -11.96 -15.21 -5.65
N PHE A 124 -11.59 -15.17 -4.36
CA PHE A 124 -11.56 -16.33 -3.48
C PHE A 124 -12.81 -16.52 -2.63
N SER A 125 -13.63 -15.47 -2.43
CA SER A 125 -14.82 -15.55 -1.58
C SER A 125 -16.10 -15.14 -2.30
N ARG A 126 -16.96 -16.13 -2.56
CA ARG A 126 -18.30 -15.92 -3.17
C ARG A 126 -19.20 -15.05 -2.28
N ILE A 127 -19.10 -15.22 -0.95
CA ILE A 127 -19.88 -14.44 0.02
C ILE A 127 -19.46 -12.98 -0.05
N LYS A 128 -18.15 -12.68 0.04
CA LYS A 128 -17.67 -11.30 -0.11
C LYS A 128 -18.09 -10.71 -1.44
N ARG A 129 -17.95 -11.46 -2.53
CA ARG A 129 -18.37 -11.04 -3.88
C ARG A 129 -19.85 -10.66 -3.94
N PHE A 130 -20.72 -11.44 -3.30
CA PHE A 130 -22.15 -11.14 -3.23
C PHE A 130 -22.41 -9.79 -2.53
N PHE A 131 -21.90 -9.63 -1.30
CA PHE A 131 -22.10 -8.39 -0.53
C PHE A 131 -21.47 -7.18 -1.22
N TYR A 132 -20.27 -7.35 -1.78
CA TYR A 132 -19.57 -6.32 -2.55
C TYR A 132 -20.42 -5.81 -3.72
N ARG A 133 -21.01 -6.71 -4.52
CA ARG A 133 -21.88 -6.33 -5.64
C ARG A 133 -23.13 -5.59 -5.15
N CYS A 134 -23.74 -6.04 -4.04
CA CYS A 134 -24.89 -5.36 -3.45
C CYS A 134 -24.56 -3.93 -2.99
N VAL A 135 -23.41 -3.75 -2.33
CA VAL A 135 -22.90 -2.45 -1.89
C VAL A 135 -22.57 -1.56 -3.10
N SER A 136 -21.95 -2.12 -4.13
CA SER A 136 -21.53 -1.37 -5.33
C SER A 136 -22.68 -0.92 -6.24
N LYS A 137 -23.85 -1.55 -6.14
CA LYS A 137 -25.07 -1.03 -6.79
C LYS A 137 -25.52 0.32 -6.21
N ARG A 138 -25.11 0.64 -4.99
CA ARG A 138 -25.54 1.83 -4.27
C ARG A 138 -24.48 2.92 -4.20
N TYR A 139 -23.21 2.55 -4.09
CA TYR A 139 -22.12 3.48 -3.86
C TYR A 139 -21.06 3.39 -4.96
N LYS A 140 -20.48 4.53 -5.32
CA LYS A 140 -19.38 4.57 -6.29
C LYS A 140 -18.14 3.96 -5.66
N GLN A 141 -17.49 3.06 -6.38
CA GLN A 141 -16.24 2.44 -5.97
C GLN A 141 -15.07 3.30 -6.43
N ILE A 142 -14.06 3.43 -5.59
CA ILE A 142 -12.76 4.00 -5.94
C ILE A 142 -11.74 2.88 -5.82
N VAL A 143 -11.03 2.58 -6.90
CA VAL A 143 -9.91 1.64 -6.93
C VAL A 143 -8.61 2.38 -7.20
N LEU A 144 -7.49 1.74 -6.86
CA LEU A 144 -6.18 2.40 -6.88
C LEU A 144 -5.41 2.21 -8.19
N ASP A 145 -5.97 1.41 -9.10
CA ASP A 145 -5.35 1.04 -10.37
C ASP A 145 -6.41 0.62 -11.41
N ALA A 146 -6.03 0.70 -12.68
CA ALA A 146 -6.91 0.40 -13.80
C ALA A 146 -7.28 -1.08 -13.91
N GLU A 147 -6.40 -2.00 -13.50
CA GLU A 147 -6.65 -3.44 -13.57
C GLU A 147 -7.78 -3.85 -12.61
N SER A 148 -7.78 -3.31 -11.39
CA SER A 148 -8.86 -3.46 -10.41
C SER A 148 -10.19 -2.98 -10.99
N LYS A 149 -10.20 -1.87 -11.74
CA LYS A 149 -11.41 -1.38 -12.42
C LYS A 149 -11.89 -2.37 -13.48
N VAL A 150 -10.99 -2.86 -14.35
CA VAL A 150 -11.33 -3.88 -15.37
C VAL A 150 -11.91 -5.14 -14.73
N TYR A 151 -11.29 -5.62 -13.65
CA TYR A 151 -11.78 -6.78 -12.93
C TYR A 151 -13.16 -6.53 -12.31
N LEU A 152 -13.41 -5.36 -11.72
CA LEU A 152 -14.74 -5.02 -11.18
C LEU A 152 -15.82 -4.93 -12.28
N HIS A 153 -15.50 -4.38 -13.45
CA HIS A 153 -16.41 -4.42 -14.60
C HIS A 153 -16.73 -5.87 -15.02
N SER A 154 -15.76 -6.79 -15.00
CA SER A 154 -16.02 -8.21 -15.27
C SER A 154 -17.01 -8.86 -14.29
N LEU A 155 -17.19 -8.27 -13.10
CA LEU A 155 -18.16 -8.70 -12.08
C LEU A 155 -19.51 -7.97 -12.18
N GLY A 156 -19.70 -7.11 -13.19
CA GLY A 156 -20.88 -6.26 -13.38
C GLY A 156 -20.95 -5.13 -12.36
N VAL A 157 -19.81 -4.54 -12.01
CA VAL A 157 -19.71 -3.34 -11.17
C VAL A 157 -19.17 -2.21 -12.02
N ASP A 158 -20.07 -1.32 -12.47
CA ASP A 158 -19.73 -0.31 -13.48
C ASP A 158 -19.42 1.08 -12.90
N ASN A 159 -19.96 1.38 -11.71
CA ASN A 159 -19.77 2.67 -11.05
C ASN A 159 -18.41 2.72 -10.32
N VAL A 160 -17.33 2.75 -11.08
CA VAL A 160 -15.95 2.64 -10.58
C VAL A 160 -15.08 3.78 -11.11
N GLU A 161 -14.39 4.47 -10.20
CA GLU A 161 -13.34 5.43 -10.52
C GLU A 161 -11.97 4.93 -10.11
N VAL A 162 -10.96 5.35 -10.86
CA VAL A 162 -9.55 5.08 -10.54
C VAL A 162 -8.98 6.35 -9.92
N VAL A 163 -8.47 6.24 -8.71
CA VAL A 163 -7.71 7.31 -8.04
C VAL A 163 -6.41 6.70 -7.59
N ALA A 164 -5.29 7.25 -8.06
CA ALA A 164 -3.98 6.70 -7.74
C ALA A 164 -3.74 6.67 -6.22
N HIS A 165 -2.97 5.67 -5.76
CA HIS A 165 -2.66 5.50 -4.34
C HIS A 165 -1.90 6.72 -3.75
N GLY A 166 -1.09 7.41 -4.54
CA GLY A 166 -0.16 8.44 -4.10
C GLY A 166 1.25 7.92 -3.84
N LEU A 167 2.24 8.77 -4.06
CA LEU A 167 3.65 8.52 -3.77
C LEU A 167 4.04 9.10 -2.41
N VAL A 168 4.63 8.26 -1.57
CA VAL A 168 5.12 8.70 -0.26
C VAL A 168 6.21 9.76 -0.42
N LYS A 169 6.38 10.62 0.60
CA LYS A 169 7.51 11.54 0.59
C LYS A 169 8.81 10.74 0.59
N PRO A 170 9.82 11.15 -0.19
CA PRO A 170 11.15 10.53 -0.14
C PRO A 170 11.68 10.53 1.30
N PHE A 171 12.43 9.49 1.65
CA PHE A 171 13.04 9.36 2.96
C PHE A 171 14.12 10.42 3.13
N TYR A 172 14.11 11.09 4.27
CA TYR A 172 15.09 12.13 4.58
C TYR A 172 16.33 11.50 5.21
N ASN A 173 17.46 11.54 4.50
CA ASN A 173 18.72 11.05 5.01
C ASN A 173 19.39 12.06 5.97
N LYS A 174 18.83 12.22 7.17
CA LYS A 174 19.44 13.06 8.22
C LYS A 174 20.50 12.27 8.98
N SER A 175 21.58 11.87 8.32
CA SER A 175 22.80 11.34 8.98
C SER A 175 22.58 10.22 10.01
N ALA A 176 21.49 9.45 9.89
CA ALA A 176 21.14 8.43 10.88
C ALA A 176 22.07 7.23 10.70
N THR A 177 22.97 7.04 11.67
CA THR A 177 23.74 5.80 11.77
C THR A 177 22.79 4.68 12.13
N SER A 178 22.48 3.81 11.18
CA SER A 178 21.73 2.59 11.46
C SER A 178 22.63 1.59 12.19
N VAL A 179 22.04 0.72 13.01
CA VAL A 179 22.75 -0.45 13.56
C VAL A 179 23.36 -1.34 12.47
N TYR A 180 22.85 -1.24 11.24
CA TYR A 180 23.33 -1.96 10.08
C TYR A 180 24.55 -1.33 9.39
N ASP A 181 24.89 -0.07 9.72
CA ASP A 181 25.96 0.67 9.03
C ASP A 181 27.33 0.04 9.24
N GLN A 182 27.66 -0.24 10.50
CA GLN A 182 28.92 -0.92 10.82
C GLN A 182 28.89 -2.37 10.33
N LYS A 183 27.72 -3.01 10.42
CA LYS A 183 27.54 -4.42 10.06
C LYS A 183 27.76 -4.68 8.58
N PHE A 184 27.40 -3.73 7.71
CA PHE A 184 27.41 -3.93 6.25
C PHE A 184 28.52 -3.15 5.54
N LYS A 185 29.39 -2.44 6.26
CA LYS A 185 30.47 -1.59 5.72
C LYS A 185 31.45 -2.29 4.78
N GLY A 186 31.57 -3.62 4.86
CA GLY A 186 32.49 -4.42 4.03
C GLY A 186 31.96 -4.84 2.67
N TYR A 187 30.66 -4.68 2.41
CA TYR A 187 30.03 -5.13 1.17
C TYR A 187 30.02 -4.04 0.11
N SER A 188 30.22 -4.44 -1.15
CA SER A 188 30.27 -3.52 -2.29
C SER A 188 28.87 -3.09 -2.73
N LYS A 189 27.89 -4.00 -2.62
CA LYS A 189 26.48 -3.73 -2.96
C LYS A 189 25.54 -4.44 -2.01
N ILE A 190 24.32 -3.94 -1.89
CA ILE A 190 23.26 -4.49 -1.04
C ILE A 190 21.99 -4.71 -1.87
N ILE A 191 21.48 -5.94 -1.84
CA ILE A 191 20.14 -6.29 -2.31
C ILE A 191 19.26 -6.40 -1.07
N PHE A 192 18.11 -5.72 -1.05
CA PHE A 192 17.23 -5.74 0.11
C PHE A 192 15.82 -6.20 -0.23
N SER A 193 15.33 -7.24 0.46
CA SER A 193 13.94 -7.71 0.45
C SER A 193 13.22 -7.30 1.74
N PRO A 194 12.59 -6.11 1.76
CA PRO A 194 12.01 -5.49 2.96
C PRO A 194 10.66 -6.07 3.41
N SER A 195 9.96 -6.83 2.56
CA SER A 195 8.61 -7.33 2.87
C SER A 195 8.67 -8.57 3.76
N LEU A 196 7.96 -8.56 4.89
CA LEU A 196 7.90 -9.70 5.81
C LEU A 196 6.73 -10.65 5.52
N THR A 197 5.53 -10.12 5.24
CA THR A 197 4.28 -10.91 5.21
C THR A 197 3.66 -11.06 3.83
N SER A 198 4.05 -10.21 2.87
CA SER A 198 3.50 -10.23 1.52
C SER A 198 4.47 -10.85 0.51
N VAL A 199 5.43 -11.62 0.98
CA VAL A 199 6.53 -12.17 0.18
C VAL A 199 6.27 -13.63 -0.18
N ASP A 200 6.74 -14.04 -1.34
CA ASP A 200 6.80 -15.44 -1.75
C ASP A 200 8.03 -16.09 -1.10
N GLU A 201 7.82 -16.74 0.04
CA GLU A 201 8.89 -17.40 0.77
C GLU A 201 9.53 -18.55 -0.02
N HIS A 202 8.84 -19.14 -1.01
CA HIS A 202 9.43 -20.19 -1.84
C HIS A 202 10.49 -19.63 -2.78
N VAL A 203 10.28 -18.43 -3.33
CA VAL A 203 11.28 -17.73 -4.14
C VAL A 203 12.51 -17.41 -3.29
N LEU A 204 12.30 -16.88 -2.09
CA LEU A 204 13.41 -16.57 -1.17
C LEU A 204 14.16 -17.84 -0.74
N ALA A 205 13.45 -18.90 -0.36
CA ALA A 205 14.05 -20.17 0.06
C ALA A 205 14.86 -20.81 -1.08
N PHE A 206 14.37 -20.73 -2.31
CA PHE A 206 15.11 -21.19 -3.48
C PHE A 206 16.42 -20.43 -3.65
N LEU A 207 16.39 -19.10 -3.62
CA LEU A 207 17.57 -18.27 -3.86
C LEU A 207 18.66 -18.48 -2.81
N ILE A 208 18.30 -18.57 -1.53
CA ILE A 208 19.31 -18.76 -0.47
C ILE A 208 19.93 -20.17 -0.47
N ALA A 209 19.37 -21.10 -1.25
CA ALA A 209 19.88 -22.45 -1.44
C ALA A 209 20.52 -22.66 -2.84
N ASP A 210 20.40 -21.68 -3.74
CA ASP A 210 20.90 -21.78 -5.11
C ASP A 210 22.40 -21.48 -5.17
N SER A 211 23.19 -22.46 -5.63
CA SER A 211 24.66 -22.32 -5.64
C SER A 211 25.14 -21.19 -6.54
N ALA A 212 24.52 -21.00 -7.70
CA ALA A 212 24.90 -19.93 -8.63
C ALA A 212 24.66 -18.53 -8.01
N PHE A 213 23.56 -18.36 -7.29
CA PHE A 213 23.27 -17.14 -6.54
C PHE A 213 24.29 -16.92 -5.41
N LEU A 214 24.59 -17.94 -4.61
CA LEU A 214 25.56 -17.86 -3.52
C LEU A 214 26.98 -17.53 -4.02
N ASP A 215 27.43 -18.19 -5.09
CA ASP A 215 28.72 -17.95 -5.73
C ASP A 215 28.80 -16.52 -6.29
N TYR A 216 27.69 -16.02 -6.87
CA TYR A 216 27.60 -14.64 -7.34
C TYR A 216 27.75 -13.63 -6.21
N LEU A 217 27.03 -13.81 -5.09
CA LEU A 217 27.13 -12.93 -3.93
C LEU A 217 28.56 -12.84 -3.40
N ALA A 218 29.22 -14.00 -3.27
CA ALA A 218 30.59 -14.06 -2.78
C ALA A 218 31.60 -13.44 -3.75
N SER A 219 31.53 -13.81 -5.04
CA SER A 219 32.49 -13.36 -6.06
C SER A 219 32.42 -11.86 -6.33
N ASN A 220 31.25 -11.24 -6.08
CA ASN A 220 31.02 -9.82 -6.35
C ASN A 220 30.90 -8.98 -5.07
N ASN A 221 31.15 -9.58 -3.90
CA ASN A 221 31.03 -8.94 -2.60
C ASN A 221 29.67 -8.23 -2.40
N VAL A 222 28.58 -8.93 -2.74
CA VAL A 222 27.21 -8.42 -2.65
C VAL A 222 26.53 -9.03 -1.43
N LEU A 223 25.93 -8.17 -0.59
CA LEU A 223 25.12 -8.60 0.53
C LEU A 223 23.66 -8.74 0.12
N PHE A 224 23.05 -9.88 0.42
CA PHE A 224 21.61 -10.06 0.33
C PHE A 224 20.96 -9.97 1.71
N VAL A 225 20.20 -8.90 1.95
CA VAL A 225 19.43 -8.70 3.18
C VAL A 225 17.97 -9.03 2.91
N LEU A 226 17.36 -9.88 3.74
CA LEU A 226 15.94 -10.19 3.64
C LEU A 226 15.26 -10.21 5.00
N ARG A 227 13.94 -10.03 5.01
CA ARG A 227 13.11 -10.24 6.19
C ARG A 227 12.38 -11.56 6.10
N SER A 228 12.52 -12.39 7.13
CA SER A 228 11.74 -13.63 7.29
C SER A 228 11.78 -14.11 8.73
N GLN A 229 10.66 -14.67 9.20
CA GLN A 229 10.60 -15.30 10.53
C GLN A 229 11.07 -16.76 10.50
N VAL A 230 10.99 -17.43 9.35
CA VAL A 230 11.19 -18.89 9.23
C VAL A 230 12.50 -19.28 8.56
N LEU A 231 12.96 -18.51 7.57
CA LEU A 231 14.15 -18.85 6.79
C LEU A 231 15.43 -18.76 7.63
N LYS A 232 16.44 -19.55 7.27
CA LYS A 232 17.76 -19.58 7.91
C LYS A 232 18.83 -19.69 6.82
N SER A 233 19.95 -19.02 7.03
CA SER A 233 21.14 -19.15 6.18
C SER A 233 22.39 -19.06 7.05
N THR A 234 23.41 -19.82 6.69
CA THR A 234 24.76 -19.75 7.28
C THR A 234 25.74 -19.03 6.35
N CYS A 235 25.29 -18.59 5.16
CA CYS A 235 26.13 -17.86 4.22
C CYS A 235 26.44 -16.46 4.76
N GLY A 236 27.74 -16.09 4.79
CA GLY A 236 28.17 -14.77 5.26
C GLY A 236 27.60 -13.60 4.47
N TYR A 237 27.28 -13.82 3.19
CA TYR A 237 26.70 -12.82 2.28
C TYR A 237 25.17 -12.74 2.34
N ILE A 238 24.52 -13.45 3.27
CA ILE A 238 23.09 -13.39 3.49
C ILE A 238 22.79 -12.93 4.92
N HIS A 239 22.03 -11.85 5.05
CA HIS A 239 21.55 -11.38 6.34
C HIS A 239 20.02 -11.48 6.45
N ILE A 240 19.53 -12.21 7.45
CA ILE A 240 18.09 -12.37 7.71
C ILE A 240 17.69 -11.55 8.93
N ILE A 241 16.83 -10.57 8.73
CA ILE A 241 16.22 -9.75 9.79
C ILE A 241 14.89 -10.41 10.19
N ARG A 242 14.78 -10.88 11.43
CA ARG A 242 13.58 -11.59 11.93
C ARG A 242 12.58 -10.67 12.61
N ASP A 243 13.09 -9.63 13.25
CA ASP A 243 12.31 -8.78 14.13
C ASP A 243 11.67 -7.60 13.38
N VAL A 244 10.83 -6.87 14.11
CA VAL A 244 10.35 -5.56 13.66
C VAL A 244 11.56 -4.64 13.56
N MET A 245 11.68 -3.94 12.43
CA MET A 245 12.70 -2.92 12.25
C MET A 245 12.15 -1.60 12.77
N GLU A 246 12.96 -0.86 13.50
CA GLU A 246 12.69 0.54 13.77
C GLU A 246 12.67 1.32 12.45
N LYS A 247 11.87 2.38 12.40
CA LYS A 247 11.60 3.13 11.17
C LYS A 247 12.89 3.70 10.58
N GLU A 248 13.74 4.27 11.41
CA GLU A 248 15.00 4.91 11.02
C GLU A 248 15.99 3.88 10.44
N ASP A 249 16.05 2.69 11.04
CA ASP A 249 16.87 1.59 10.53
C ASP A 249 16.35 1.05 9.19
N TYR A 250 15.03 0.96 9.04
CA TYR A 250 14.39 0.58 7.79
C TYR A 250 14.72 1.58 6.67
N GLU A 251 14.47 2.87 6.90
CA GLU A 251 14.69 3.92 5.91
C GLU A 251 16.18 4.03 5.53
N CYS A 252 17.09 3.92 6.51
CA CYS A 252 18.53 3.96 6.24
C CYS A 252 18.99 2.77 5.40
N LEU A 253 18.60 1.54 5.76
CA LEU A 253 18.92 0.35 4.97
C LEU A 253 18.32 0.43 3.57
N PHE A 254 17.06 0.89 3.44
CA PHE A 254 16.38 1.06 2.17
C PHE A 254 17.13 2.02 1.24
N LEU A 255 17.55 3.18 1.76
CA LEU A 255 18.31 4.17 1.00
C LEU A 255 19.69 3.65 0.58
N LYS A 256 20.37 2.88 1.43
CA LYS A 256 21.69 2.30 1.15
C LYS A 256 21.68 1.10 0.21
N SER A 257 20.53 0.45 0.06
CA SER A 257 20.41 -0.73 -0.81
C SER A 257 20.54 -0.35 -2.27
N ASP A 258 21.30 -1.08 -3.08
CA ASP A 258 21.43 -0.83 -4.51
C ASP A 258 20.19 -1.28 -5.28
N VAL A 259 19.56 -2.37 -4.84
CA VAL A 259 18.36 -2.94 -5.45
C VAL A 259 17.37 -3.36 -4.36
N ILE A 260 16.11 -2.96 -4.54
CA ILE A 260 14.99 -3.44 -3.74
C ILE A 260 14.38 -4.66 -4.43
N PHE A 261 14.38 -5.79 -3.75
CA PHE A 261 13.83 -7.05 -4.26
C PHE A 261 12.46 -7.33 -3.66
N LEU A 262 11.45 -7.47 -4.51
CA LEU A 262 10.05 -7.62 -4.14
C LEU A 262 9.43 -8.88 -4.75
N PRO A 263 9.74 -10.07 -4.20
CA PRO A 263 9.16 -11.30 -4.70
C PRO A 263 7.76 -11.48 -4.13
N TYR A 264 6.77 -10.83 -4.73
CA TYR A 264 5.36 -11.01 -4.40
C TYR A 264 4.82 -12.35 -4.93
N PRO A 265 3.97 -13.07 -4.16
CA PRO A 265 3.32 -14.28 -4.65
C PRO A 265 2.28 -13.92 -5.73
N ARG A 266 1.93 -14.89 -6.59
CA ARG A 266 0.89 -14.70 -7.63
C ARG A 266 -0.48 -14.30 -7.08
N SER A 267 -0.74 -14.59 -5.80
CA SER A 267 -1.97 -14.18 -5.09
C SER A 267 -2.00 -12.69 -4.72
N PHE A 268 -0.90 -11.96 -4.88
CA PHE A 268 -0.84 -10.51 -4.71
C PHE A 268 -1.42 -9.81 -5.95
N GLN A 269 -2.75 -9.68 -5.97
CA GLN A 269 -3.49 -9.04 -7.07
C GLN A 269 -4.48 -8.01 -6.53
N TYR A 270 -4.78 -6.98 -7.32
CA TYR A 270 -5.77 -5.94 -7.00
C TYR A 270 -5.52 -5.23 -5.66
N ARG A 271 -4.24 -4.99 -5.36
CA ARG A 271 -3.76 -4.32 -4.15
C ARG A 271 -2.44 -3.64 -4.43
N THR A 272 -2.17 -2.56 -3.72
CA THR A 272 -0.95 -1.76 -3.92
C THR A 272 0.21 -2.24 -3.05
N SER A 273 1.43 -2.20 -3.60
CA SER A 273 2.67 -2.38 -2.83
C SER A 273 3.16 -1.02 -2.33
N GLY A 274 3.05 -0.77 -1.03
CA GLY A 274 3.63 0.43 -0.41
C GLY A 274 5.15 0.50 -0.60
N VAL A 275 5.83 -0.65 -0.55
CA VAL A 275 7.29 -0.73 -0.72
C VAL A 275 7.74 -0.39 -2.14
N LEU A 276 6.97 -0.80 -3.16
CA LEU A 276 7.27 -0.39 -4.53
C LEU A 276 7.11 1.12 -4.69
N LEU A 277 6.08 1.71 -4.08
CA LEU A 277 5.89 3.17 -4.10
C LEU A 277 7.01 3.90 -3.34
N GLU A 278 7.52 3.33 -2.24
CA GLU A 278 8.73 3.81 -1.55
C GLU A 278 9.95 3.75 -2.47
N ALA A 279 10.11 2.68 -3.26
CA ALA A 279 11.22 2.55 -4.21
C ALA A 279 11.15 3.61 -5.31
N LEU A 280 9.96 3.81 -5.89
CA LEU A 280 9.69 4.90 -6.85
C LEU A 280 10.04 6.28 -6.25
N SER A 281 9.57 6.54 -5.03
CA SER A 281 9.73 7.84 -4.36
C SER A 281 11.19 8.14 -3.98
N ASN A 282 12.01 7.10 -3.78
CA ASN A 282 13.42 7.22 -3.39
C ASN A 282 14.38 6.89 -4.54
N HIS A 283 13.89 6.79 -5.78
CA HIS A 283 14.69 6.45 -6.97
C HIS A 283 15.51 5.17 -6.81
N LYS A 284 14.94 4.15 -6.16
CA LYS A 284 15.60 2.86 -5.96
C LYS A 284 15.27 1.91 -7.09
N LYS A 285 16.29 1.29 -7.66
CA LYS A 285 16.12 0.17 -8.60
C LYS A 285 15.33 -0.94 -7.93
N ALA A 286 14.45 -1.58 -8.68
CA ALA A 286 13.59 -2.63 -8.14
C ALA A 286 13.55 -3.86 -9.03
N LEU A 287 13.63 -5.03 -8.42
CA LEU A 287 13.27 -6.30 -9.06
C LEU A 287 11.98 -6.81 -8.45
N VAL A 288 10.93 -6.93 -9.26
CA VAL A 288 9.56 -7.19 -8.79
C VAL A 288 9.00 -8.42 -9.49
N SER A 289 8.17 -9.21 -8.80
CA SER A 289 7.43 -10.29 -9.47
C SER A 289 6.61 -9.73 -10.63
N ASP A 290 6.63 -10.43 -11.76
CA ASP A 290 5.86 -10.03 -12.93
C ASP A 290 4.37 -10.31 -12.71
N THR A 291 3.60 -9.24 -12.49
CA THR A 291 2.15 -9.26 -12.49
C THR A 291 1.64 -8.11 -13.35
N SER A 292 0.47 -8.30 -13.95
CA SER A 292 -0.26 -7.27 -14.70
C SER A 292 -0.35 -5.95 -13.92
N TYR A 293 -0.58 -6.03 -12.62
CA TYR A 293 -0.65 -4.87 -11.74
C TYR A 293 0.66 -4.08 -11.73
N PHE A 294 1.81 -4.73 -11.60
CA PHE A 294 3.07 -3.99 -11.48
C PHE A 294 3.57 -3.44 -12.82
N ARG A 295 3.08 -3.95 -13.96
CA ARG A 295 3.45 -3.46 -15.30
C ARG A 295 3.06 -2.02 -15.55
N GLN A 296 2.06 -1.49 -14.83
CA GLN A 296 1.72 -0.06 -14.92
C GLN A 296 2.87 0.87 -14.48
N TYR A 297 3.85 0.35 -13.73
CA TYR A 297 5.01 1.13 -13.28
C TYR A 297 6.23 1.04 -14.21
N GLN A 298 6.17 0.27 -15.29
CA GLN A 298 7.34 -0.05 -16.14
C GLN A 298 8.01 1.19 -16.75
N ASN A 299 7.24 2.25 -16.98
CA ASN A 299 7.72 3.50 -17.58
C ASN A 299 7.90 4.63 -16.55
N VAL A 300 7.79 4.33 -15.25
CA VAL A 300 7.86 5.33 -14.18
C VAL A 300 9.31 5.57 -13.79
N GLY A 301 10.08 6.13 -14.71
CA GLY A 301 11.36 6.82 -14.50
C GLY A 301 12.43 6.16 -13.60
N ILE A 302 12.35 4.88 -13.24
CA ILE A 302 13.37 4.17 -12.49
C ILE A 302 13.57 2.79 -13.10
N ASP A 303 14.73 2.18 -12.89
CA ASP A 303 15.00 0.83 -13.38
C ASP A 303 14.20 -0.21 -12.57
N ILE A 304 13.02 -0.55 -13.08
CA ILE A 304 12.22 -1.68 -12.61
C ILE A 304 12.41 -2.83 -13.59
N ARG A 305 12.88 -3.97 -13.09
CA ARG A 305 12.81 -5.23 -13.82
C ARG A 305 11.77 -6.14 -13.20
N TYR A 306 11.21 -6.98 -14.06
CA TYR A 306 10.19 -7.95 -13.70
C TYR A 306 10.73 -9.35 -13.92
N PHE A 307 10.42 -10.27 -13.00
CA PHE A 307 10.84 -11.65 -13.07
C PHE A 307 9.62 -12.58 -12.99
N THR A 308 9.67 -13.68 -13.75
CA THR A 308 8.55 -14.60 -13.98
C THR A 308 8.78 -15.98 -13.37
N SER A 309 10.05 -16.32 -13.10
CA SER A 309 10.46 -17.61 -12.55
C SER A 309 11.53 -17.43 -11.48
N ASN A 310 12.00 -18.51 -10.85
CA ASN A 310 13.15 -18.40 -9.96
C ASN A 310 14.48 -18.30 -10.74
N SER A 311 14.51 -18.86 -11.96
CA SER A 311 15.72 -18.97 -12.78
C SER A 311 16.15 -17.64 -13.41
N ASP A 312 15.22 -16.69 -13.61
CA ASP A 312 15.52 -15.38 -14.20
C ASP A 312 15.95 -14.32 -13.16
N VAL A 313 15.73 -14.59 -11.86
CA VAL A 313 16.04 -13.66 -10.77
C VAL A 313 17.50 -13.24 -10.77
N LEU A 314 18.44 -14.21 -10.77
CA LEU A 314 19.87 -13.90 -10.71
C LEU A 314 20.32 -13.03 -11.89
N SER A 315 19.93 -13.40 -13.12
CA SER A 315 20.27 -12.62 -14.32
C SER A 315 19.69 -11.20 -14.30
N SER A 316 18.49 -11.04 -13.73
CA SER A 316 17.83 -9.74 -13.58
C SER A 316 18.52 -8.86 -12.53
N LEU A 317 18.92 -9.45 -11.39
CA LEU A 317 19.70 -8.77 -10.36
C LEU A 317 21.06 -8.33 -10.89
N GLN A 318 21.77 -9.20 -11.61
CA GLN A 318 23.04 -8.88 -12.25
C GLN A 318 22.93 -7.66 -13.16
N THR A 319 21.88 -7.62 -13.98
CA THR A 319 21.59 -6.49 -14.86
C THR A 319 21.34 -5.21 -14.07
N LEU A 320 20.48 -5.24 -13.05
CA LEU A 320 20.19 -4.05 -12.24
C LEU A 320 21.42 -3.52 -11.49
N LEU A 321 22.25 -4.44 -10.98
CA LEU A 321 23.47 -4.11 -10.25
C LEU A 321 24.57 -3.59 -11.17
N SER A 322 24.61 -3.96 -12.46
CA SER A 322 25.62 -3.48 -13.41
C SER A 322 25.32 -2.09 -13.96
N LEU A 323 24.05 -1.69 -14.00
CA LEU A 323 23.67 -0.32 -14.39
C LEU A 323 24.34 0.69 -13.44
N SER A 324 25.03 1.69 -13.98
CA SER A 324 25.41 2.86 -13.17
C SER A 324 24.13 3.56 -12.70
N SER A 325 24.20 4.30 -11.60
CA SER A 325 23.19 5.29 -11.26
C SER A 325 23.25 6.42 -12.31
N SER A 326 22.81 6.11 -13.53
CA SER A 326 22.66 7.11 -14.57
C SER A 326 21.53 8.06 -14.18
N GLU A 327 21.75 9.34 -14.47
CA GLU A 327 20.80 10.41 -14.21
C GLU A 327 19.44 10.03 -14.81
N VAL A 328 18.53 9.65 -13.92
CA VAL A 328 17.14 9.43 -14.24
C VAL A 328 16.63 10.75 -14.84
N SER A 329 16.44 10.78 -16.16
CA SER A 329 15.70 11.86 -16.82
C SER A 329 14.22 11.63 -16.53
N GLN A 330 13.81 11.92 -15.31
CA GLN A 330 12.41 11.85 -14.96
C GLN A 330 11.68 12.96 -15.72
N SER A 331 10.65 12.59 -16.47
CA SER A 331 9.60 13.58 -16.70
C SER A 331 8.86 13.71 -15.37
N VAL A 332 8.91 14.90 -14.76
CA VAL A 332 8.15 15.22 -13.53
C VAL A 332 6.67 14.85 -13.69
N ASN A 333 6.17 14.82 -14.93
CA ASN A 333 4.80 14.48 -15.29
C ASN A 333 4.41 13.03 -14.97
N ASP A 334 5.34 12.06 -15.08
CA ASP A 334 5.03 10.64 -14.87
C ASP A 334 4.81 10.30 -13.38
N LEU A 335 5.54 10.94 -12.48
CA LEU A 335 5.31 10.81 -11.04
C LEU A 335 4.04 11.53 -10.58
N LEU A 336 3.73 12.69 -11.17
CA LEU A 336 2.52 13.43 -10.86
C LEU A 336 1.25 12.63 -11.19
N ALA A 337 1.29 11.80 -12.22
CA ALA A 337 0.18 10.89 -12.57
C ALA A 337 -0.09 9.83 -11.48
N LEU A 338 0.87 9.55 -10.59
CA LEU A 338 0.70 8.63 -9.47
C LEU A 338 0.14 9.30 -8.21
N MET A 339 -0.05 10.62 -8.21
CA MET A 339 -0.69 11.35 -7.12
C MET A 339 -2.22 11.24 -7.20
N PRO A 340 -2.93 11.22 -6.05
CA PRO A 340 -4.38 11.14 -6.05
C PRO A 340 -5.00 12.40 -6.66
N ASP A 341 -5.96 12.22 -7.55
CA ASP A 341 -6.77 13.30 -8.13
C ASP A 341 -8.26 13.01 -7.93
N TYR A 342 -8.95 13.94 -7.29
CA TYR A 342 -10.37 13.84 -6.97
C TYR A 342 -11.24 14.83 -7.76
N LYS A 343 -10.71 15.50 -8.79
CA LYS A 343 -11.47 16.49 -9.60
C LYS A 343 -12.79 15.94 -10.16
N PHE A 344 -12.91 14.63 -10.38
CA PHE A 344 -14.16 14.00 -10.81
C PHE A 344 -15.32 14.21 -9.81
N LEU A 345 -15.03 14.55 -8.54
CA LEU A 345 -16.05 14.90 -7.54
C LEU A 345 -16.69 16.28 -7.81
N LEU A 346 -16.02 17.18 -8.54
CA LEU A 346 -16.53 18.51 -8.87
C LEU A 346 -17.58 18.48 -9.98
N ASN A 347 -17.53 17.49 -10.86
CA ASN A 347 -18.43 17.35 -12.02
C ASN A 347 -19.84 16.84 -11.65
N LYS A 348 -20.23 16.98 -10.39
CA LYS A 348 -21.46 16.42 -9.82
C LYS A 348 -22.71 17.27 -10.04
N HIS A 349 -22.59 18.41 -10.72
CA HIS A 349 -23.72 19.32 -10.97
C HIS A 349 -24.47 19.08 -12.29
N ASP A 350 -24.09 18.09 -13.10
CA ASP A 350 -24.70 17.83 -14.42
C ASP A 350 -25.46 16.49 -14.53
N VAL A 351 -26.24 16.11 -13.51
CA VAL A 351 -27.27 15.04 -13.65
C VAL A 351 -28.57 15.43 -12.97
#